data_AF-A0A7V5LDL4-F1
#
_entry.id   AF-A0A7V5LDL4-F1
#
_cell.length_a   1.000
_cell.length_b   1.000
_cell.length_c   1.000
_cell.angle_alpha   90.00
_cell.angle_beta   90.00
_cell.angle_gamma   90.00
#
_symmetry.space_group_name_H-M   'P 1'
#
loop_
_entity.id
_entity.type
_entity.pdbx_description
1 polymer ?
#
loop_
_entity_poly.entity_id
_entity_poly.type
_entity_poly.pdbx_seq_one_letter_code
_entity_poly.pdbx_strand_id
1 'polypeptide(L)'
;HKMGITTLNQPDRYGLSLVLGGGEVTLLDHTNAYATLANDGVYHPKVSILKVEDSEGNILEQFKSTTGQKVADEKYVAMIDYILSNNKLRAPVFGSHSPLYIPNRPVAAKTGTTNEWRDGWTMGYTPSLAVGVWAGNNDNSPMKPGADGEFVAAPIWHAFMVKALQNYNIDQFPKYKQEDSGKAILDGKLKITQTVKVCKIPGSKHSYCLANNNCPSSKQDKKKFSNAHTILYYLNKDDPQGDTPKHPEDDPQYKNWEKAVKKYLKKSKKYGNGPAPTEECQADEFEKYKPSLKITSPSNDQTITSSNVPISVSVSAEYGIKKVTLFVNDHPVASGSNSSLNYNYDASSDNGSSLNIKAEVTDNNDNTDSTSITVHISF
;
A
#
# COMPACT_ATOMS: atom_id res chain seq x y z
N HIS A 1 3.88 32.28 13.33
CA HIS A 1 4.34 33.28 14.32
C HIS A 1 5.86 33.36 14.47
N LYS A 2 6.59 32.34 14.98
CA LYS A 2 8.06 32.45 15.18
C LYS A 2 8.87 32.84 13.92
N MET A 3 8.46 32.39 12.74
CA MET A 3 9.07 32.79 11.44
C MET A 3 8.58 34.16 10.92
N GLY A 4 7.84 34.92 11.72
CA GLY A 4 7.35 36.27 11.37
C GLY A 4 6.11 36.32 10.49
N ILE A 5 5.35 35.23 10.37
CA ILE A 5 3.96 35.28 9.87
C ILE A 5 3.09 35.83 10.99
N THR A 6 2.39 36.95 10.74
CA THR A 6 1.60 37.69 11.74
C THR A 6 0.08 37.56 11.57
N THR A 7 -0.38 37.15 10.38
CA THR A 7 -1.80 37.12 10.01
C THR A 7 -2.56 35.86 10.45
N LEU A 8 -1.86 34.78 10.79
CA LEU A 8 -2.47 33.51 11.18
C LEU A 8 -2.93 33.53 12.65
N ASN A 9 -3.80 34.46 13.01
CA ASN A 9 -4.22 34.76 14.38
C ASN A 9 -5.63 34.25 14.75
N GLN A 10 -6.32 33.55 13.84
CA GLN A 10 -7.69 33.03 14.04
C GLN A 10 -7.75 31.50 13.90
N PRO A 11 -7.13 30.74 14.83
CA PRO A 11 -7.01 29.28 14.73
C PRO A 11 -8.35 28.56 14.55
N ASP A 12 -9.41 29.07 15.17
CA ASP A 12 -10.77 28.52 15.09
C ASP A 12 -11.37 28.55 13.67
N ARG A 13 -10.83 29.40 12.78
CA ARG A 13 -11.32 29.53 11.39
C ARG A 13 -10.60 28.64 10.38
N TYR A 14 -9.36 28.22 10.65
CA TYR A 14 -8.56 27.56 9.62
C TYR A 14 -8.88 26.08 9.45
N GLY A 15 -9.22 25.39 10.54
CA GLY A 15 -9.53 23.95 10.52
C GLY A 15 -8.43 23.10 9.86
N LEU A 16 -8.84 21.95 9.30
CA LEU A 16 -7.91 21.01 8.65
C LEU A 16 -7.33 21.53 7.33
N SER A 17 -7.95 22.52 6.68
CA SER A 17 -7.48 23.06 5.39
C SER A 17 -6.26 23.96 5.53
N LEU A 18 -5.83 24.31 6.75
CA LEU A 18 -4.60 25.09 6.97
C LEU A 18 -3.37 24.44 6.31
N VAL A 19 -3.28 23.11 6.35
CA VAL A 19 -2.17 22.36 5.72
C VAL A 19 -2.16 22.44 4.18
N LEU A 20 -3.28 22.90 3.59
CA LEU A 20 -3.43 23.17 2.16
C LEU A 20 -3.39 24.66 1.83
N GLY A 21 -3.08 25.53 2.81
CA GLY A 21 -3.01 26.98 2.61
C GLY A 21 -4.34 27.72 2.84
N GLY A 22 -5.28 27.16 3.60
CA GLY A 22 -6.56 27.81 3.93
C GLY A 22 -6.47 29.02 4.88
N GLY A 23 -5.28 29.54 5.15
CA GLY A 23 -5.03 30.71 6.00
C GLY A 23 -4.32 31.82 5.24
N GLU A 24 -4.84 33.05 5.35
CA GLU A 24 -4.34 34.22 4.63
C GLU A 24 -3.03 34.75 5.23
N VAL A 25 -2.12 35.18 4.36
CA VAL A 25 -0.79 35.71 4.72
C VAL A 25 -0.40 36.86 3.81
N THR A 26 0.38 37.81 4.33
CA THR A 26 1.00 38.82 3.48
C THR A 26 2.17 38.19 2.71
N LEU A 27 2.37 38.62 1.45
CA LEU A 27 3.50 38.16 0.64
C LEU A 27 4.84 38.40 1.34
N LEU A 28 4.96 39.53 2.04
CA LEU A 28 6.18 39.91 2.73
C LEU A 28 6.43 39.03 3.97
N ASP A 29 5.40 38.66 4.73
CA ASP A 29 5.52 37.69 5.82
C ASP A 29 5.93 36.31 5.32
N HIS A 30 5.30 35.85 4.25
CA HIS A 30 5.59 34.54 3.66
C HIS A 30 7.01 34.50 3.09
N THR A 31 7.46 35.57 2.42
CA THR A 31 8.83 35.69 1.91
C THR A 31 9.85 35.64 3.03
N ASN A 32 9.59 36.31 4.16
CA ASN A 32 10.52 36.29 5.29
C ASN A 32 10.57 34.93 6.02
N ALA A 33 9.46 34.18 6.01
CA ALA A 33 9.46 32.81 6.49
C ALA A 33 10.37 31.92 5.62
N TYR A 34 10.34 32.08 4.30
CA TYR A 34 11.28 31.39 3.40
C TYR A 34 12.71 31.92 3.54
N ALA A 35 12.93 33.20 3.83
CA ALA A 35 14.24 33.74 4.18
C ALA A 35 14.80 33.11 5.46
N THR A 36 13.93 32.75 6.41
CA THR A 36 14.33 32.02 7.62
C THR A 36 14.81 30.60 7.28
N LEU A 37 14.18 29.93 6.30
CA LEU A 37 14.66 28.64 5.80
C LEU A 37 15.98 28.77 5.06
N ALA A 38 16.13 29.80 4.21
CA ALA A 38 17.38 30.11 3.52
C ALA A 38 18.56 30.34 4.49
N ASN A 39 18.26 30.80 5.70
CA ASN A 39 19.21 31.12 6.76
C ASN A 39 19.21 30.05 7.87
N ASP A 40 19.14 28.77 7.48
CA ASP A 40 19.32 27.61 8.36
C ASP A 40 18.37 27.55 9.58
N GLY A 41 17.21 28.19 9.47
CA GLY A 41 16.20 28.26 10.54
C GLY A 41 16.39 29.43 11.50
N VAL A 42 17.25 30.40 11.18
CA VAL A 42 17.46 31.63 11.96
C VAL A 42 16.63 32.77 11.37
N TYR A 43 15.64 33.21 12.14
CA TYR A 43 14.74 34.30 11.79
C TYR A 43 15.38 35.65 12.07
N HIS A 44 15.24 36.58 11.12
CA HIS A 44 15.49 38.00 11.31
C HIS A 44 14.23 38.82 11.00
N PRO A 45 13.99 39.92 11.73
CA PRO A 45 12.91 40.84 11.40
C PRO A 45 13.17 41.49 10.05
N LYS A 46 12.08 41.79 9.33
CA LYS A 46 12.12 42.48 8.05
C LYS A 46 12.50 43.93 8.26
N VAL A 47 13.44 44.44 7.48
CA VAL A 47 13.90 45.83 7.55
C VAL A 47 13.93 46.45 6.16
N SER A 48 13.27 47.60 6.01
CA SER A 48 13.26 48.39 4.77
C SER A 48 14.05 49.69 4.90
N ILE A 49 14.22 50.21 6.13
CA ILE A 49 14.95 51.44 6.42
C ILE A 49 16.21 51.09 7.20
N LEU A 50 17.38 51.33 6.61
CA LEU A 50 18.67 51.00 7.23
C LEU A 50 19.25 52.17 8.04
N LYS A 51 18.94 53.40 7.65
CA LYS A 51 19.47 54.62 8.27
C LYS A 51 18.54 55.79 7.97
N VAL A 52 18.33 56.66 8.95
CA VAL A 52 17.66 57.95 8.83
C VAL A 52 18.62 59.02 9.33
N GLU A 53 18.85 60.03 8.50
CA GLU A 53 19.72 61.18 8.81
C GLU A 53 18.95 62.48 8.65
N ASP A 54 19.32 63.51 9.40
CA ASP A 54 18.86 64.88 9.16
C ASP A 54 19.65 65.56 8.03
N SER A 55 19.31 66.82 7.71
CA SER A 55 19.97 67.60 6.67
C SER A 55 21.44 67.94 6.96
N GLU A 56 21.87 67.82 8.21
CA GLU A 56 23.25 68.07 8.65
C GLU A 56 24.09 66.78 8.67
N GLY A 57 23.47 65.63 8.40
CA GLY A 57 24.12 64.32 8.41
C GLY A 57 24.14 63.64 9.78
N ASN A 58 23.39 64.15 10.77
CA ASN A 58 23.29 63.48 12.07
C ASN A 58 22.38 62.25 11.95
N ILE A 59 22.82 61.13 12.52
CA ILE A 59 22.08 59.86 12.50
C ILE A 59 20.94 59.93 13.52
N LEU A 60 19.70 59.90 13.04
CA LEU A 60 18.49 59.85 13.88
C LEU A 60 18.12 58.41 14.24
N GLU A 61 18.23 57.50 13.26
CA GLU A 61 17.97 56.09 13.42
C GLU A 61 18.93 55.28 12.53
N GLN A 62 19.38 54.12 13.02
CA GLN A 62 20.18 53.21 12.23
C GLN A 62 19.86 51.76 12.61
N PHE A 63 19.60 50.96 11.59
CA PHE A 63 19.42 49.53 11.76
C PHE A 63 20.69 48.90 12.32
N LYS A 64 20.54 48.15 13.40
CA LYS A 64 21.59 47.33 13.99
C LYS A 64 21.25 45.87 13.75
N SER A 65 22.12 45.20 13.01
CA SER A 65 21.98 43.75 12.80
C SER A 65 21.97 43.03 14.14
N THR A 66 21.08 42.06 14.27
CA THR A 66 21.01 41.17 15.43
C THR A 66 21.49 39.79 15.01
N THR A 67 21.82 38.94 15.97
CA THR A 67 22.16 37.52 15.71
C THR A 67 20.97 36.71 15.20
N GLY A 68 19.77 37.29 15.14
CA GLY A 68 18.54 36.60 14.81
C GLY A 68 18.05 35.67 15.93
N GLN A 69 16.92 35.02 15.68
CA GLN A 69 16.33 34.03 16.57
C GLN A 69 16.33 32.67 15.88
N LYS A 70 16.97 31.66 16.50
CA LYS A 70 16.84 30.28 16.02
C LYS A 70 15.41 29.78 16.27
N VAL A 71 14.67 29.51 15.20
CA VAL A 71 13.26 29.08 15.27
C VAL A 71 13.02 27.67 14.73
N ALA A 72 13.99 27.12 14.00
CA ALA A 72 14.04 25.73 13.58
C ALA A 72 15.47 25.19 13.73
N ASP A 73 15.60 23.88 13.95
CA ASP A 73 16.92 23.25 13.92
C ASP A 73 17.39 23.04 12.48
N GLU A 74 18.65 23.39 12.23
CA GLU A 74 19.32 23.29 10.94
C GLU A 74 19.12 21.94 10.27
N LYS A 75 19.13 20.83 11.02
CA LYS A 75 18.92 19.48 10.46
C LYS A 75 17.56 19.30 9.77
N TYR A 76 16.51 19.92 10.30
CA TYR A 76 15.17 19.86 9.69
C TYR A 76 15.05 20.83 8.52
N VAL A 77 15.75 21.96 8.58
CA VAL A 77 15.83 22.92 7.46
C VAL A 77 16.58 22.29 6.29
N ALA A 78 17.72 21.64 6.53
CA ALA A 78 18.48 20.91 5.52
C ALA A 78 17.64 19.82 4.82
N MET A 79 16.74 19.15 5.56
CA MET A 79 15.77 18.21 4.98
C MET A 79 14.80 18.91 4.02
N ILE A 80 14.24 20.06 4.42
CA ILE A 80 13.37 20.87 3.57
C ILE A 80 14.13 21.36 2.33
N ASP A 81 15.35 21.86 2.50
CA ASP A 81 16.20 22.31 1.41
C ASP A 81 16.46 21.20 0.41
N TYR A 82 16.80 19.99 0.88
CA TYR A 82 16.97 18.82 0.02
C TYR A 82 15.70 18.51 -0.78
N ILE A 83 14.53 18.51 -0.13
CA ILE A 83 13.24 18.23 -0.79
C ILE A 83 12.93 19.30 -1.85
N LEU A 84 13.09 20.58 -1.51
CA LEU A 84 12.67 21.70 -2.36
C LEU A 84 13.69 22.05 -3.46
N SER A 85 14.98 21.74 -3.27
CA SER A 85 16.03 22.06 -4.23
C SER A 85 16.36 20.93 -5.20
N ASN A 86 16.00 19.68 -4.87
CA ASN A 86 16.30 18.55 -5.73
C ASN A 86 15.38 18.52 -6.96
N ASN A 87 15.94 18.89 -8.12
CA ASN A 87 15.19 18.93 -9.37
C ASN A 87 14.60 17.57 -9.78
N LYS A 88 15.27 16.46 -9.46
CA LYS A 88 14.75 15.11 -9.77
C LYS A 88 13.47 14.80 -8.99
N LEU A 89 13.34 15.29 -7.76
CA LEU A 89 12.14 15.09 -6.93
C LEU A 89 10.96 15.94 -7.42
N ARG A 90 11.24 17.09 -8.04
CA ARG A 90 10.24 18.02 -8.58
C ARG A 90 9.79 17.67 -10.00
N ALA A 91 10.68 17.09 -10.80
CA ALA A 91 10.47 16.81 -12.22
C ALA A 91 9.21 15.98 -12.56
N PRO A 92 8.74 15.00 -11.75
CA PRO A 92 7.51 14.27 -12.06
C PRO A 92 6.25 15.14 -12.16
N VAL A 93 6.25 16.31 -11.52
CA VAL A 93 5.13 17.26 -11.57
C VAL A 93 5.39 18.37 -12.59
N PHE A 94 6.56 19.00 -12.53
CA PHE A 94 6.85 20.24 -13.25
C PHE A 94 7.67 20.04 -14.53
N GLY A 95 8.21 18.84 -14.76
CA GLY A 95 9.24 18.58 -15.75
C GLY A 95 10.65 19.01 -15.29
N SER A 96 11.67 18.53 -15.99
CA SER A 96 13.08 18.75 -15.64
C SER A 96 13.61 20.16 -15.94
N HIS A 97 12.92 20.90 -16.82
CA HIS A 97 13.29 22.26 -17.25
C HIS A 97 12.17 23.27 -16.93
N SER A 98 11.50 23.08 -15.79
CA SER A 98 10.47 24.01 -15.32
C SER A 98 11.05 25.39 -14.98
N PRO A 99 10.21 26.43 -14.85
CA PRO A 99 10.65 27.73 -14.34
C PRO A 99 11.31 27.67 -12.96
N LEU A 100 11.13 26.58 -12.21
CA LEU A 100 11.75 26.40 -10.89
C LEU A 100 13.19 25.89 -10.97
N TYR A 101 13.72 25.60 -12.16
CA TYR A 101 15.07 25.13 -12.38
C TYR A 101 16.00 26.27 -12.80
N ILE A 102 17.10 26.47 -12.07
CA ILE A 102 18.18 27.37 -12.44
C ILE A 102 19.45 26.53 -12.67
N PRO A 103 20.00 26.49 -13.90
CA PRO A 103 21.17 25.68 -14.19
C PRO A 103 22.37 26.01 -13.30
N ASN A 104 23.08 24.98 -12.86
CA ASN A 104 24.33 25.08 -12.07
C ASN A 104 24.21 25.85 -10.74
N ARG A 105 22.99 26.03 -10.22
CA ARG A 105 22.77 26.71 -8.93
C ARG A 105 21.73 25.95 -8.11
N PRO A 106 22.01 25.62 -6.84
CA PRO A 106 21.01 25.03 -5.98
C PRO A 106 19.96 26.08 -5.63
N VAL A 107 18.70 25.77 -5.89
CA VAL A 107 17.58 26.66 -5.57
C VAL A 107 16.43 25.84 -5.03
N ALA A 108 15.99 26.14 -3.82
CA ALA A 108 14.78 25.59 -3.24
C ALA A 108 13.57 26.39 -3.73
N ALA A 109 12.51 25.72 -4.18
CA ALA A 109 11.30 26.42 -4.59
C ALA A 109 10.02 25.60 -4.37
N LYS A 110 8.93 26.30 -4.08
CA LYS A 110 7.59 25.74 -3.93
C LYS A 110 6.55 26.66 -4.57
N THR A 111 5.67 26.07 -5.37
CA THR A 111 4.49 26.73 -5.95
C THR A 111 3.28 26.64 -5.03
N GLY A 112 2.32 27.54 -5.18
CA GLY A 112 1.01 27.47 -4.54
C GLY A 112 -0.10 27.88 -5.53
N THR A 113 -1.24 27.20 -5.46
CA THR A 113 -2.44 27.54 -6.23
C THR A 113 -3.63 27.44 -5.27
N THR A 114 -4.43 28.50 -5.15
CA THR A 114 -5.68 28.46 -4.38
C THR A 114 -6.83 27.87 -5.22
N ASN A 115 -7.90 27.46 -4.55
CA ASN A 115 -9.10 26.99 -5.24
C ASN A 115 -9.61 28.03 -6.24
N GLU A 116 -10.16 27.55 -7.35
CA GLU A 116 -10.67 28.42 -8.43
C GLU A 116 -9.59 29.33 -9.03
N TRP A 117 -8.30 28.99 -8.87
CA TRP A 117 -7.17 29.74 -9.42
C TRP A 117 -7.21 31.24 -9.07
N ARG A 118 -7.60 31.59 -7.84
CA ARG A 118 -7.64 32.99 -7.39
C ARG A 118 -6.25 33.56 -7.17
N ASP A 119 -5.34 32.72 -6.70
CA ASP A 119 -3.96 33.07 -6.38
C ASP A 119 -2.99 32.03 -6.93
N GLY A 120 -1.97 32.50 -7.63
CA GLY A 120 -0.78 31.75 -7.99
C GLY A 120 0.43 32.27 -7.23
N TRP A 121 1.14 31.38 -6.53
CA TRP A 121 2.31 31.71 -5.73
C TRP A 121 3.54 30.95 -6.23
N THR A 122 4.71 31.57 -6.12
CA THR A 122 6.00 30.89 -6.14
C THR A 122 6.90 31.50 -5.08
N MET A 123 7.31 30.65 -4.13
CA MET A 123 8.26 30.98 -3.09
C MET A 123 9.54 30.20 -3.37
N GLY A 124 10.68 30.86 -3.37
CA GLY A 124 11.94 30.17 -3.59
C GLY A 124 13.14 30.95 -3.09
N TYR A 125 14.23 30.23 -2.85
CA TYR A 125 15.42 30.78 -2.22
C TYR A 125 16.69 30.01 -2.57
N THR A 126 17.81 30.72 -2.47
CA THR A 126 19.17 30.20 -2.29
C THR A 126 19.62 30.49 -0.85
N PRO A 127 20.77 29.98 -0.39
CA PRO A 127 21.29 30.36 0.95
C PRO A 127 21.44 31.89 1.15
N SER A 128 21.59 32.65 0.07
CA SER A 128 21.86 34.09 0.11
C SER A 128 20.67 34.99 -0.25
N LEU A 129 19.56 34.45 -0.78
CA LEU A 129 18.43 35.26 -1.26
C LEU A 129 17.12 34.47 -1.23
N ALA A 130 16.06 35.05 -0.66
CA ALA A 130 14.69 34.53 -0.74
C ALA A 130 13.77 35.48 -1.50
N VAL A 131 12.92 34.93 -2.36
CA VAL A 131 12.00 35.66 -3.23
C VAL A 131 10.63 34.99 -3.23
N GLY A 132 9.60 35.78 -2.98
CA GLY A 132 8.21 35.40 -3.19
C GLY A 132 7.59 36.17 -4.34
N VAL A 133 6.81 35.48 -5.16
CA VAL A 133 5.98 36.08 -6.21
C VAL A 133 4.54 35.60 -6.02
N TRP A 134 3.61 36.53 -6.10
CA TRP A 134 2.18 36.30 -6.17
C TRP A 134 1.63 36.89 -7.47
N ALA A 135 0.67 36.19 -8.06
CA ALA A 135 -0.15 36.67 -9.17
C ALA A 135 -1.62 36.30 -8.91
N GLY A 136 -2.51 37.27 -9.10
CA GLY A 136 -3.94 37.12 -8.88
C GLY A 136 -4.67 38.41 -9.24
N ASN A 137 -6.00 38.39 -9.17
CA ASN A 137 -6.80 39.59 -9.36
C ASN A 137 -6.99 40.31 -8.02
N ASN A 138 -6.80 41.64 -8.00
CA ASN A 138 -6.91 42.45 -6.79
C ASN A 138 -8.33 42.46 -6.16
N ASP A 139 -9.35 42.10 -6.93
CA ASP A 139 -10.75 41.96 -6.49
C ASP A 139 -11.10 40.53 -6.05
N ASN A 140 -10.10 39.66 -5.92
CA ASN A 140 -10.21 38.23 -5.61
C ASN A 140 -10.98 37.42 -6.66
N SER A 141 -11.34 37.98 -7.83
CA SER A 141 -12.02 37.19 -8.87
C SER A 141 -11.12 36.04 -9.37
N PRO A 142 -11.69 34.87 -9.71
CA PRO A 142 -10.93 33.76 -10.31
C PRO A 142 -10.11 34.20 -11.52
N MET A 143 -8.85 33.74 -11.62
CA MET A 143 -8.14 33.76 -12.90
C MET A 143 -8.69 32.66 -13.83
N LYS A 144 -8.11 32.53 -15.02
CA LYS A 144 -8.51 31.46 -15.95
C LYS A 144 -8.19 30.06 -15.38
N PRO A 145 -9.04 29.05 -15.62
CA PRO A 145 -8.71 27.67 -15.30
C PRO A 145 -7.34 27.25 -15.84
N GLY A 146 -6.52 26.65 -14.98
CA GLY A 146 -5.13 26.29 -15.28
C GLY A 146 -4.10 27.39 -15.00
N ALA A 147 -4.50 28.51 -14.39
CA ALA A 147 -3.59 29.55 -13.91
C ALA A 147 -2.89 29.14 -12.60
N ASP A 148 -2.34 27.93 -12.56
CA ASP A 148 -1.57 27.43 -11.42
C ASP A 148 -0.33 28.29 -11.16
N GLY A 149 0.15 28.31 -9.91
CA GLY A 149 1.33 29.11 -9.53
C GLY A 149 2.57 28.84 -10.40
N GLU A 150 2.70 27.63 -10.94
CA GLU A 150 3.73 27.28 -11.92
C GLU A 150 3.65 28.09 -13.23
N PHE A 151 2.45 28.44 -13.69
CA PHE A 151 2.26 29.12 -14.97
C PHE A 151 2.21 30.64 -14.83
N VAL A 152 1.73 31.17 -13.70
CA VAL A 152 1.56 32.63 -13.53
C VAL A 152 2.61 33.30 -12.66
N ALA A 153 3.10 32.63 -11.61
CA ALA A 153 4.06 33.22 -10.67
C ALA A 153 5.49 32.73 -10.92
N ALA A 154 5.67 31.44 -11.22
CA ALA A 154 7.01 30.85 -11.36
C ALA A 154 7.84 31.44 -12.51
N PRO A 155 7.29 31.82 -13.68
CA PRO A 155 8.07 32.45 -14.74
C PRO A 155 8.60 33.84 -14.36
N ILE A 156 7.80 34.62 -13.62
CA ILE A 156 8.21 35.93 -13.08
C ILE A 156 9.33 35.73 -12.05
N TRP A 157 9.14 34.78 -11.13
CA TRP A 157 10.15 34.41 -10.14
C TRP A 157 11.46 33.96 -10.81
N HIS A 158 11.38 33.13 -11.85
CA HIS A 158 12.54 32.64 -12.60
C HIS A 158 13.32 33.79 -13.25
N ALA A 159 12.62 34.66 -13.98
CA ALA A 159 13.23 35.80 -14.66
C ALA A 159 13.95 36.72 -13.68
N PHE A 160 13.35 36.98 -12.51
CA PHE A 160 13.98 37.75 -11.44
C PHE A 160 15.22 37.02 -10.89
N MET A 161 15.09 35.75 -10.50
CA MET A 161 16.19 34.99 -9.88
C MET A 161 17.39 34.84 -10.81
N VAL A 162 17.17 34.54 -12.10
CA VAL A 162 18.25 34.44 -13.10
C VAL A 162 19.05 35.73 -13.21
N LYS A 163 18.40 36.89 -13.07
CA LYS A 163 19.06 38.20 -13.12
C LYS A 163 19.72 38.56 -11.79
N ALA A 164 18.98 38.44 -10.68
CA ALA A 164 19.47 38.82 -9.36
C ALA A 164 20.70 38.01 -8.94
N LEU A 165 20.70 36.70 -9.21
CA LEU A 165 21.74 35.78 -8.75
C LEU A 165 23.07 35.90 -9.51
N GLN A 166 23.15 36.71 -10.58
CA GLN A 166 24.41 36.96 -11.30
C GLN A 166 25.45 37.64 -10.39
N ASN A 167 25.00 38.38 -9.38
CA ASN A 167 25.86 39.11 -8.44
C ASN A 167 26.11 38.36 -7.13
N TYR A 168 25.70 37.10 -7.02
CA TYR A 168 25.82 36.29 -5.81
C TYR A 168 26.71 35.08 -6.05
N ASN A 169 27.46 34.69 -5.01
CA ASN A 169 28.18 33.42 -4.98
C ASN A 169 27.23 32.23 -5.15
N ILE A 170 27.75 31.11 -5.66
CA ILE A 170 27.00 29.85 -5.76
C ILE A 170 27.21 29.06 -4.46
N ASP A 171 26.48 29.45 -3.42
CA ASP A 171 26.49 28.75 -2.14
C ASP A 171 25.69 27.45 -2.21
N GLN A 172 26.04 26.46 -1.39
CA GLN A 172 25.33 25.18 -1.28
C GLN A 172 24.48 25.15 -0.02
N PHE A 173 23.32 24.49 -0.09
CA PHE A 173 22.56 24.18 1.11
C PHE A 173 23.32 23.19 2.01
N PRO A 174 23.06 23.20 3.34
CA PRO A 174 23.55 22.18 4.23
C PRO A 174 23.18 20.77 3.73
N LYS A 175 24.08 19.82 3.90
CA LYS A 175 23.81 18.43 3.49
C LYS A 175 22.80 17.79 4.41
N TYR A 176 21.63 17.44 3.87
CA TYR A 176 20.67 16.59 4.57
C TYR A 176 21.28 15.21 4.86
N LYS A 177 21.18 14.78 6.12
CA LYS A 177 21.49 13.43 6.56
C LYS A 177 20.19 12.78 7.02
N GLN A 178 19.76 11.75 6.30
CA GLN A 178 18.57 11.00 6.67
C GLN A 178 18.80 10.29 8.01
N GLU A 179 17.91 10.53 8.96
CA GLU A 179 17.86 9.82 10.24
C GLU A 179 17.05 8.53 10.06
N ASP A 180 17.49 7.45 10.71
CA ASP A 180 16.69 6.23 10.85
C ASP A 180 15.87 6.36 12.13
N SER A 181 14.56 6.44 11.99
CA SER A 181 13.66 6.56 13.15
C SER A 181 13.45 5.23 13.86
N GLY A 182 13.95 4.11 13.33
CA GLY A 182 13.63 2.75 13.77
C GLY A 182 12.20 2.34 13.41
N LYS A 183 11.42 3.20 12.72
CA LYS A 183 10.04 2.96 12.34
C LYS A 183 9.88 2.92 10.84
N ALA A 184 9.60 1.72 10.35
CA ALA A 184 9.46 1.46 8.92
C ALA A 184 8.48 2.41 8.19
N ILE A 185 7.41 2.87 8.84
CA ILE A 185 6.45 3.81 8.24
C ILE A 185 7.02 5.22 8.06
N LEU A 186 7.84 5.71 8.98
CA LEU A 186 8.51 7.01 8.90
C LEU A 186 9.70 6.97 7.95
N ASP A 187 10.41 5.84 7.91
CA ASP A 187 11.61 5.68 7.08
C ASP A 187 11.28 5.31 5.62
N GLY A 188 9.99 5.18 5.26
CA GLY A 188 9.56 4.75 3.94
C GLY A 188 9.89 3.27 3.63
N LYS A 189 10.16 2.46 4.66
CA LYS A 189 10.54 1.04 4.57
C LYS A 189 9.37 0.08 4.85
N LEU A 190 8.15 0.59 5.07
CA LEU A 190 7.00 -0.24 5.47
C LEU A 190 6.63 -1.26 4.39
N LYS A 191 6.73 -2.54 4.74
CA LYS A 191 6.28 -3.65 3.90
C LYS A 191 4.80 -3.91 4.15
N ILE A 192 3.95 -3.29 3.33
CA ILE A 192 2.49 -3.43 3.41
C ILE A 192 1.94 -4.71 2.75
N THR A 193 2.80 -5.50 2.09
CA THR A 193 2.40 -6.75 1.45
C THR A 193 3.30 -7.90 1.88
N GLN A 194 2.70 -9.06 2.07
CA GLN A 194 3.39 -10.31 2.36
C GLN A 194 2.90 -11.42 1.44
N THR A 195 3.78 -12.34 1.08
CA THR A 195 3.42 -13.55 0.35
C THR A 195 3.37 -14.70 1.33
N VAL A 196 2.21 -15.33 1.45
CA VAL A 196 1.97 -16.42 2.41
C VAL A 196 1.56 -17.67 1.66
N LYS A 197 2.03 -18.83 2.13
CA LYS A 197 1.57 -20.12 1.63
C LYS A 197 0.22 -20.42 2.28
N VAL A 198 -0.80 -20.55 1.46
CA VAL A 198 -2.19 -20.73 1.91
C VAL A 198 -2.85 -21.88 1.18
N CYS A 199 -3.92 -22.41 1.75
CA CYS A 199 -4.73 -23.43 1.13
C CYS A 199 -6.11 -22.92 0.82
N LYS A 200 -6.59 -23.23 -0.39
CA LYS A 200 -7.96 -22.90 -0.76
C LYS A 200 -8.93 -23.90 -0.12
N ILE A 201 -9.84 -23.42 0.71
CA ILE A 201 -10.93 -24.24 1.26
C ILE A 201 -12.04 -24.32 0.20
N PRO A 202 -12.36 -25.52 -0.35
CA PRO A 202 -13.45 -25.67 -1.31
C PRO A 202 -14.78 -25.20 -0.71
N GLY A 203 -15.66 -24.59 -1.52
CA GLY A 203 -16.99 -24.13 -1.08
C GLY A 203 -17.04 -22.91 -0.14
N SER A 204 -15.91 -22.38 0.37
CA SER A 204 -15.89 -21.22 1.28
C SER A 204 -15.75 -19.86 0.58
N LYS A 205 -16.53 -18.86 1.06
CA LYS A 205 -16.47 -17.45 0.63
C LYS A 205 -15.26 -16.68 1.18
N HIS A 206 -14.59 -17.18 2.23
CA HIS A 206 -13.41 -16.55 2.85
C HIS A 206 -12.18 -17.45 2.65
N SER A 207 -11.83 -17.60 1.37
CA SER A 207 -11.34 -18.81 0.71
C SER A 207 -9.97 -19.38 1.11
N TYR A 208 -9.31 -18.97 2.20
CA TYR A 208 -7.94 -19.41 2.51
C TYR A 208 -7.63 -19.58 4.00
N CYS A 209 -6.90 -20.65 4.35
CA CYS A 209 -6.23 -20.89 5.64
C CYS A 209 -4.70 -20.99 5.46
N LEU A 210 -3.91 -20.85 6.53
CA LEU A 210 -2.46 -21.03 6.49
C LEU A 210 -2.13 -22.50 6.16
N ALA A 211 -1.35 -22.71 5.11
CA ALA A 211 -1.05 -24.04 4.61
C ALA A 211 -0.21 -24.85 5.62
N ASN A 212 -0.72 -26.02 6.01
CA ASN A 212 -0.05 -27.02 6.84
C ASN A 212 -0.27 -28.43 6.24
N ASN A 213 0.08 -29.47 7.00
CA ASN A 213 -0.02 -30.87 6.55
C ASN A 213 -1.47 -31.36 6.37
N ASN A 214 -2.46 -30.67 6.92
CA ASN A 214 -3.88 -31.03 6.77
C ASN A 214 -4.42 -30.70 5.37
N CYS A 215 -3.70 -29.86 4.63
CA CYS A 215 -4.07 -29.45 3.29
C CYS A 215 -3.17 -30.13 2.24
N PRO A 216 -3.76 -30.80 1.23
CA PRO A 216 -3.03 -31.41 0.14
C PRO A 216 -2.08 -30.44 -0.56
N SER A 217 -0.87 -30.90 -0.89
CA SER A 217 0.18 -30.07 -1.52
C SER A 217 -0.29 -29.40 -2.81
N SER A 218 -1.14 -30.09 -3.59
CA SER A 218 -1.78 -29.61 -4.82
C SER A 218 -2.72 -28.40 -4.61
N LYS A 219 -3.18 -28.15 -3.38
CA LYS A 219 -4.07 -27.04 -3.00
C LYS A 219 -3.33 -25.91 -2.29
N GLN A 220 -2.05 -26.09 -2.02
CA GLN A 220 -1.20 -25.06 -1.45
C GLN A 220 -0.79 -24.07 -2.54
N ASP A 221 -1.08 -22.80 -2.33
CA ASP A 221 -0.73 -21.71 -3.25
C ASP A 221 0.03 -20.60 -2.48
N LYS A 222 0.92 -19.88 -3.18
CA LYS A 222 1.58 -18.69 -2.62
C LYS A 222 0.78 -17.46 -3.03
N LYS A 223 -0.02 -16.92 -2.09
CA LYS A 223 -0.83 -15.73 -2.33
C LYS A 223 -0.16 -14.50 -1.73
N LYS A 224 -0.23 -13.40 -2.46
CA LYS A 224 0.10 -12.06 -1.96
C LYS A 224 -1.10 -11.53 -1.19
N PHE A 225 -0.84 -11.01 0.01
CA PHE A 225 -1.79 -10.36 0.90
C PHE A 225 -1.28 -8.97 1.27
N SER A 226 -2.18 -8.09 1.69
CA SER A 226 -1.84 -6.77 2.22
C SER A 226 -2.54 -6.53 3.55
N ASN A 227 -1.74 -6.11 4.53
CA ASN A 227 -2.23 -5.62 5.81
C ASN A 227 -1.93 -4.12 5.94
N ALA A 228 -2.22 -3.37 4.88
CA ALA A 228 -2.06 -1.93 4.91
C ALA A 228 -3.17 -1.31 5.77
N HIS A 229 -2.77 -0.41 6.65
CA HIS A 229 -3.67 0.37 7.49
C HIS A 229 -3.45 1.87 7.26
N THR A 230 -4.35 2.69 7.80
CA THR A 230 -4.08 4.13 7.94
C THR A 230 -2.81 4.38 8.77
N ILE A 231 -2.17 5.54 8.58
CA ILE A 231 -0.94 5.91 9.30
C ILE A 231 -1.11 5.86 10.83
N LEU A 232 -2.31 6.16 11.32
CA LEU A 232 -2.68 6.11 12.73
C LEU A 232 -2.64 4.69 13.34
N TYR A 233 -2.57 3.65 12.51
CA TYR A 233 -2.28 2.28 12.99
C TYR A 233 -0.84 2.13 13.47
N TYR A 234 0.09 2.84 12.80
CA TYR A 234 1.52 2.67 13.02
C TYR A 234 2.08 3.72 13.98
N LEU A 235 1.43 4.89 14.09
CA LEU A 235 1.95 6.06 14.78
C LEU A 235 0.94 6.62 15.78
N ASN A 236 1.41 6.95 16.97
CA ASN A 236 0.74 7.91 17.83
C ASN A 236 1.01 9.32 17.26
N LYS A 237 -0.04 10.12 17.01
CA LYS A 237 0.14 11.46 16.44
C LYS A 237 0.84 12.43 17.39
N ASP A 238 0.70 12.21 18.70
CA ASP A 238 1.28 13.07 19.74
C ASP A 238 2.72 12.65 20.08
N ASP A 239 3.09 11.42 19.72
CA ASP A 239 4.46 10.91 19.77
C ASP A 239 4.76 10.00 18.57
N PRO A 240 5.07 10.57 17.39
CA PRO A 240 5.29 9.79 16.17
C PRO A 240 6.52 8.87 16.23
N GLN A 241 7.49 9.17 17.10
CA GLN A 241 8.72 8.37 17.22
C GLN A 241 8.62 7.31 18.34
N GLY A 242 7.72 7.48 19.32
CA GLY A 242 7.44 6.49 20.38
C GLY A 242 6.65 5.27 19.90
N ASP A 243 6.26 4.37 20.79
CA ASP A 243 5.70 3.05 20.42
C ASP A 243 4.48 3.09 19.49
N THR A 244 4.31 2.02 18.72
CA THR A 244 3.08 1.81 17.92
C THR A 244 1.86 1.76 18.83
N PRO A 245 0.75 2.45 18.50
CA PRO A 245 -0.46 2.42 19.34
C PRO A 245 -0.97 1.00 19.54
N LYS A 246 -1.27 0.63 20.80
CA LYS A 246 -1.92 -0.65 21.12
C LYS A 246 -3.40 -0.67 20.71
N HIS A 247 -4.04 0.50 20.79
CA HIS A 247 -5.44 0.74 20.46
C HIS A 247 -5.57 1.91 19.48
N PRO A 248 -5.21 1.73 18.20
CA PRO A 248 -5.33 2.80 17.19
C PRO A 248 -6.73 3.43 17.13
N GLU A 249 -7.77 2.66 17.46
CA GLU A 249 -9.17 3.07 17.51
C GLU A 249 -9.51 4.14 18.55
N ASP A 250 -8.61 4.38 19.50
CA ASP A 250 -8.73 5.47 20.49
C ASP A 250 -8.56 6.84 19.81
N ASP A 251 -7.86 6.92 18.69
CA ASP A 251 -7.87 8.12 17.87
C ASP A 251 -9.21 8.23 17.12
N PRO A 252 -9.99 9.31 17.32
CA PRO A 252 -11.32 9.45 16.71
C PRO A 252 -11.28 9.48 15.18
N GLN A 253 -10.13 9.80 14.57
CA GLN A 253 -9.94 9.82 13.13
C GLN A 253 -9.55 8.45 12.56
N TYR A 254 -9.06 7.51 13.39
CA TYR A 254 -8.63 6.19 12.92
C TYR A 254 -9.74 5.49 12.13
N LYS A 255 -10.95 5.37 12.71
CA LYS A 255 -12.08 4.69 12.07
C LYS A 255 -12.52 5.37 10.76
N ASN A 256 -12.41 6.69 10.69
CA ASN A 256 -12.77 7.48 9.51
C ASN A 256 -11.84 7.16 8.33
N TRP A 257 -10.53 7.07 8.58
CA TRP A 257 -9.53 6.78 7.54
C TRP A 257 -9.41 5.28 7.23
N GLU A 258 -9.45 4.43 8.25
CA GLU A 258 -9.24 2.99 8.10
C GLU A 258 -10.31 2.34 7.21
N LYS A 259 -11.57 2.79 7.31
CA LYS A 259 -12.66 2.32 6.43
C LYS A 259 -12.36 2.57 4.95
N ALA A 260 -11.81 3.75 4.63
CA ALA A 260 -11.46 4.10 3.25
C ALA A 260 -10.28 3.26 2.74
N VAL A 261 -9.24 3.08 3.56
CA VAL A 261 -8.09 2.21 3.24
C VAL A 261 -8.54 0.78 2.97
N LYS A 262 -9.31 0.18 3.88
CA LYS A 262 -9.85 -1.18 3.70
C LYS A 262 -10.72 -1.31 2.44
N LYS A 263 -11.55 -0.30 2.15
CA LYS A 263 -12.39 -0.28 0.93
C LYS A 263 -11.53 -0.20 -0.34
N TYR A 264 -10.47 0.60 -0.33
CA TYR A 264 -9.52 0.69 -1.44
C TYR A 264 -8.79 -0.64 -1.66
N LEU A 265 -8.28 -1.28 -0.61
CA LEU A 265 -7.60 -2.58 -0.70
C LEU A 265 -8.51 -3.67 -1.27
N LYS A 266 -9.78 -3.73 -0.86
CA LYS A 266 -10.75 -4.70 -1.42
C LYS A 266 -10.99 -4.51 -2.92
N LYS A 267 -10.92 -3.28 -3.43
CA LYS A 267 -11.10 -2.98 -4.85
C LYS A 267 -9.80 -3.12 -5.65
N SER A 268 -8.65 -2.95 -5.01
CA SER A 268 -7.35 -2.90 -5.66
C SER A 268 -6.76 -4.29 -5.85
N LYS A 269 -6.60 -4.70 -7.11
CA LYS A 269 -5.86 -5.94 -7.45
C LYS A 269 -4.34 -5.79 -7.25
N LYS A 270 -3.83 -4.57 -7.04
CA LYS A 270 -2.38 -4.26 -6.94
C LYS A 270 -1.74 -4.85 -5.67
N TYR A 271 -2.49 -4.95 -4.58
CA TYR A 271 -1.97 -5.29 -3.26
C TYR A 271 -2.34 -6.69 -2.77
N GLY A 272 -2.94 -7.53 -3.63
CA GLY A 272 -3.26 -8.92 -3.30
C GLY A 272 -4.63 -9.10 -2.63
N ASN A 273 -4.79 -10.18 -1.87
CA ASN A 273 -6.10 -10.71 -1.43
C ASN A 273 -6.57 -10.19 -0.06
N GLY A 274 -6.44 -8.88 0.20
CA GLY A 274 -6.77 -8.32 1.52
C GLY A 274 -5.83 -8.82 2.63
N PRO A 275 -6.26 -8.81 3.91
CA PRO A 275 -5.43 -9.27 5.02
C PRO A 275 -5.12 -10.77 4.89
N ALA A 276 -3.94 -11.18 5.32
CA ALA A 276 -3.57 -12.60 5.32
C ALA A 276 -4.39 -13.37 6.36
N PRO A 277 -4.73 -14.64 6.10
CA PRO A 277 -5.30 -15.50 7.13
C PRO A 277 -4.29 -15.69 8.27
N THR A 278 -4.79 -15.79 9.49
CA THR A 278 -3.99 -16.01 10.70
C THR A 278 -4.14 -17.43 11.23
N GLU A 279 -5.16 -18.15 10.80
CA GLU A 279 -5.51 -19.49 11.29
C GLU A 279 -4.94 -20.57 10.38
N GLU A 280 -4.48 -21.67 10.99
CA GLU A 280 -4.05 -22.88 10.30
C GLU A 280 -5.24 -23.71 9.82
N CYS A 281 -5.05 -24.40 8.69
CA CYS A 281 -6.06 -25.30 8.14
C CYS A 281 -6.39 -26.45 9.10
N GLN A 282 -7.67 -26.67 9.38
CA GLN A 282 -8.12 -27.76 10.25
C GLN A 282 -8.39 -29.02 9.43
N ALA A 283 -8.21 -30.22 10.01
CA ALA A 283 -8.32 -31.48 9.26
C ALA A 283 -9.76 -31.76 8.77
N ASP A 284 -10.75 -31.52 9.63
CA ASP A 284 -12.18 -31.73 9.38
C ASP A 284 -12.71 -30.91 8.19
N GLU A 285 -12.13 -29.72 7.95
CA GLU A 285 -12.45 -28.88 6.80
C GLU A 285 -12.16 -29.58 5.46
N PHE A 286 -11.20 -30.51 5.44
CA PHE A 286 -10.78 -31.26 4.25
C PHE A 286 -11.28 -32.71 4.23
N GLU A 287 -11.65 -33.28 5.38
CA GLU A 287 -12.16 -34.66 5.47
C GLU A 287 -13.43 -34.90 4.66
N LYS A 288 -14.36 -33.93 4.67
CA LYS A 288 -15.60 -34.00 3.89
C LYS A 288 -15.40 -34.03 2.36
N TYR A 289 -14.16 -33.82 1.90
CA TYR A 289 -13.80 -33.81 0.49
C TYR A 289 -12.93 -35.02 0.09
N LYS A 290 -12.69 -35.96 1.00
CA LYS A 290 -12.08 -37.26 0.67
C LYS A 290 -12.96 -38.02 -0.35
N PRO A 291 -12.37 -38.85 -1.22
CA PRO A 291 -13.15 -39.63 -2.17
C PRO A 291 -14.01 -40.64 -1.41
N SER A 292 -15.15 -40.98 -1.98
CA SER A 292 -16.03 -42.04 -1.50
C SER A 292 -16.40 -42.95 -2.67
N LEU A 293 -16.51 -44.25 -2.44
CA LEU A 293 -16.93 -45.19 -3.48
C LEU A 293 -17.94 -46.22 -2.99
N LYS A 294 -18.72 -46.77 -3.92
CA LYS A 294 -19.72 -47.81 -3.66
C LYS A 294 -19.78 -48.79 -4.82
N ILE A 295 -19.76 -50.08 -4.50
CA ILE A 295 -20.14 -51.12 -5.47
C ILE A 295 -21.68 -51.11 -5.54
N THR A 296 -22.23 -50.75 -6.70
CA THR A 296 -23.68 -50.62 -6.92
C THR A 296 -24.32 -51.91 -7.43
N SER A 297 -23.53 -52.77 -8.05
CA SER A 297 -23.90 -54.13 -8.46
C SER A 297 -22.64 -54.98 -8.55
N PRO A 298 -22.66 -56.26 -8.18
CA PRO A 298 -23.75 -56.97 -7.47
C PRO A 298 -23.93 -56.48 -6.02
N SER A 299 -24.97 -56.94 -5.33
CA SER A 299 -25.18 -56.68 -3.90
C SER A 299 -24.34 -57.61 -3.04
N ASN A 300 -24.02 -57.21 -1.81
CA ASN A 300 -23.33 -58.09 -0.86
C ASN A 300 -24.16 -59.35 -0.58
N ASP A 301 -23.49 -60.49 -0.53
CA ASP A 301 -24.01 -61.84 -0.35
C ASP A 301 -25.01 -62.29 -1.44
N GLN A 302 -25.04 -61.59 -2.58
CA GLN A 302 -25.86 -61.98 -3.71
C GLN A 302 -25.37 -63.30 -4.31
N THR A 303 -26.31 -64.21 -4.58
CA THR A 303 -26.05 -65.40 -5.40
C THR A 303 -26.20 -65.07 -6.88
N ILE A 304 -25.19 -65.37 -7.68
CA ILE A 304 -25.13 -65.11 -9.12
C ILE A 304 -25.21 -66.44 -9.86
N THR A 305 -26.24 -66.57 -10.69
CA THR A 305 -26.58 -67.79 -11.44
C THR A 305 -26.14 -67.70 -12.90
N SER A 306 -25.06 -66.97 -13.19
CA SER A 306 -24.49 -66.81 -14.52
C SER A 306 -22.96 -66.84 -14.42
N SER A 307 -22.31 -67.33 -15.47
CA SER A 307 -20.86 -67.26 -15.61
C SER A 307 -20.35 -65.84 -15.83
N ASN A 308 -21.19 -64.88 -16.20
CA ASN A 308 -20.80 -63.47 -16.32
C ASN A 308 -21.32 -62.67 -15.12
N VAL A 309 -20.39 -62.06 -14.38
CA VAL A 309 -20.68 -61.23 -13.21
C VAL A 309 -20.52 -59.75 -13.59
N PRO A 310 -21.62 -59.00 -13.81
CA PRO A 310 -21.55 -57.57 -14.08
C PRO A 310 -21.30 -56.78 -12.80
N ILE A 311 -20.12 -56.15 -12.74
CA ILE A 311 -19.67 -55.34 -11.61
C ILE A 311 -19.75 -53.86 -12.01
N SER A 312 -20.44 -53.07 -11.18
CA SER A 312 -20.58 -51.63 -11.33
C SER A 312 -20.13 -50.93 -10.05
N VAL A 313 -19.22 -49.98 -10.20
CA VAL A 313 -18.69 -49.13 -9.12
C VAL A 313 -19.05 -47.69 -9.42
N SER A 314 -19.59 -46.98 -8.43
CA SER A 314 -19.80 -45.54 -8.46
C SER A 314 -18.81 -44.86 -7.52
N VAL A 315 -18.22 -43.76 -7.98
CA VAL A 315 -17.16 -43.03 -7.28
C VAL A 315 -17.49 -41.54 -7.28
N SER A 316 -17.37 -40.92 -6.11
CA SER A 316 -17.45 -39.49 -5.92
C SER A 316 -16.13 -38.97 -5.33
N ALA A 317 -15.52 -37.99 -5.97
CA ALA A 317 -14.29 -37.36 -5.48
C ALA A 317 -14.28 -35.89 -5.88
N GLU A 318 -14.39 -34.99 -4.89
CA GLU A 318 -14.42 -33.53 -5.11
C GLU A 318 -13.11 -33.03 -5.77
N TYR A 319 -12.01 -33.71 -5.48
CA TYR A 319 -10.70 -33.38 -6.04
C TYR A 319 -10.43 -34.01 -7.41
N GLY A 320 -11.41 -34.72 -7.97
CA GLY A 320 -11.26 -35.49 -9.21
C GLY A 320 -10.54 -36.82 -8.96
N ILE A 321 -10.81 -37.77 -9.84
CA ILE A 321 -10.39 -39.17 -9.69
C ILE A 321 -9.06 -39.37 -10.40
N LYS A 322 -8.02 -39.81 -9.67
CA LYS A 322 -6.71 -40.18 -10.23
C LYS A 322 -6.74 -41.62 -10.74
N LYS A 323 -7.28 -42.52 -9.92
CA LYS A 323 -7.40 -43.95 -10.26
C LYS A 323 -8.51 -44.62 -9.47
N VAL A 324 -9.26 -45.49 -10.11
CA VAL A 324 -10.14 -46.49 -9.49
C VAL A 324 -9.62 -47.85 -9.94
N THR A 325 -9.45 -48.78 -9.01
CA THR A 325 -9.01 -50.15 -9.30
C THR A 325 -10.04 -51.12 -8.74
N LEU A 326 -10.49 -52.05 -9.57
CA LEU A 326 -11.36 -53.14 -9.19
C LEU A 326 -10.53 -54.41 -9.04
N PHE A 327 -10.78 -55.14 -7.96
CA PHE A 327 -10.13 -56.40 -7.63
C PHE A 327 -11.18 -57.49 -7.46
N VAL A 328 -10.85 -58.70 -7.91
CA VAL A 328 -11.59 -59.94 -7.61
C VAL A 328 -10.61 -60.91 -6.99
N ASN A 329 -10.91 -61.40 -5.78
CA ASN A 329 -10.02 -62.25 -4.98
C ASN A 329 -8.60 -61.67 -4.88
N ASP A 330 -8.50 -60.38 -4.55
CA ASP A 330 -7.26 -59.60 -4.44
C ASP A 330 -6.45 -59.41 -5.74
N HIS A 331 -6.94 -59.90 -6.87
CA HIS A 331 -6.31 -59.68 -8.18
C HIS A 331 -6.95 -58.48 -8.91
N PRO A 332 -6.17 -57.51 -9.40
CA PRO A 332 -6.71 -56.36 -10.13
C PRO A 332 -7.25 -56.80 -11.49
N VAL A 333 -8.54 -56.55 -11.74
CA VAL A 333 -9.25 -56.95 -12.97
C VAL A 333 -9.60 -55.79 -13.87
N ALA A 334 -9.77 -54.58 -13.31
CA ALA A 334 -10.06 -53.37 -14.09
C ALA A 334 -9.50 -52.13 -13.41
N SER A 335 -9.20 -51.10 -14.20
CA SER A 335 -8.88 -49.78 -13.66
C SER A 335 -9.36 -48.67 -14.58
N GLY A 336 -9.58 -47.49 -14.01
CA GLY A 336 -10.00 -46.31 -14.76
C GLY A 336 -9.86 -45.03 -13.95
N SER A 337 -10.31 -43.91 -14.50
CA SER A 337 -10.29 -42.58 -13.87
C SER A 337 -11.65 -41.86 -13.94
N ASN A 338 -12.71 -42.60 -14.26
CA ASN A 338 -14.08 -42.07 -14.39
C ASN A 338 -14.87 -42.23 -13.08
N SER A 339 -15.96 -41.46 -12.93
CA SER A 339 -16.90 -41.54 -11.79
C SER A 339 -17.73 -42.83 -11.73
N SER A 340 -17.65 -43.65 -12.78
CA SER A 340 -18.21 -44.99 -12.81
C SER A 340 -17.23 -45.95 -13.48
N LEU A 341 -17.09 -47.14 -12.93
CA LEU A 341 -16.33 -48.25 -13.52
C LEU A 341 -17.25 -49.46 -13.65
N ASN A 342 -17.46 -49.92 -14.88
CA ASN A 342 -18.24 -51.12 -15.17
C ASN A 342 -17.32 -52.19 -15.75
N TYR A 343 -17.43 -53.42 -15.27
CA TYR A 343 -16.61 -54.54 -15.70
C TYR A 343 -17.41 -55.84 -15.61
N ASN A 344 -17.36 -56.66 -16.65
CA ASN A 344 -17.95 -57.99 -16.64
C ASN A 344 -16.86 -59.02 -16.36
N TYR A 345 -16.92 -59.64 -15.18
CA TYR A 345 -15.98 -60.68 -14.78
C TYR A 345 -16.49 -62.05 -15.23
N ASP A 346 -15.62 -62.85 -15.85
CA ASP A 346 -15.92 -64.23 -16.24
C ASP A 346 -15.63 -65.17 -15.07
N ALA A 347 -16.69 -65.66 -14.45
CA ALA A 347 -16.71 -66.58 -13.32
C ALA A 347 -16.93 -68.04 -13.74
N SER A 348 -16.65 -68.41 -15.01
CA SER A 348 -16.84 -69.77 -15.52
C SER A 348 -16.06 -70.84 -14.73
N SER A 349 -14.93 -70.48 -14.13
CA SER A 349 -14.11 -71.36 -13.27
C SER A 349 -14.49 -71.34 -11.80
N ASP A 350 -15.45 -70.50 -11.40
CA ASP A 350 -15.69 -70.15 -10.00
C ASP A 350 -17.02 -70.74 -9.46
N ASN A 351 -17.65 -71.67 -10.18
CA ASN A 351 -18.92 -72.28 -9.77
C ASN A 351 -18.80 -73.00 -8.41
N GLY A 352 -19.74 -72.76 -7.50
CA GLY A 352 -19.73 -73.29 -6.13
C GLY A 352 -18.77 -72.56 -5.18
N SER A 353 -18.16 -71.46 -5.60
CA SER A 353 -17.26 -70.64 -4.79
C SER A 353 -17.83 -69.26 -4.48
N SER A 354 -17.12 -68.49 -3.66
CA SER A 354 -17.45 -67.10 -3.35
C SER A 354 -16.36 -66.18 -3.88
N LEU A 355 -16.76 -65.06 -4.47
CA LEU A 355 -15.85 -64.03 -4.96
C LEU A 355 -15.83 -62.85 -3.99
N ASN A 356 -14.63 -62.40 -3.61
CA ASN A 356 -14.43 -61.12 -2.94
C ASN A 356 -14.20 -60.05 -4.01
N ILE A 357 -15.14 -59.12 -4.15
CA ILE A 357 -15.04 -57.99 -5.06
C ILE A 357 -14.68 -56.76 -4.23
N LYS A 358 -13.49 -56.21 -4.47
CA LYS A 358 -12.98 -55.01 -3.78
C LYS A 358 -12.75 -53.90 -4.79
N ALA A 359 -13.15 -52.68 -4.45
CA ALA A 359 -12.84 -51.50 -5.24
C ALA A 359 -12.06 -50.48 -4.39
N GLU A 360 -11.03 -49.90 -4.97
CA GLU A 360 -10.20 -48.86 -4.35
C GLU A 360 -10.19 -47.62 -5.24
N VAL A 361 -10.31 -46.43 -4.65
CA VAL A 361 -10.14 -45.15 -5.34
C VAL A 361 -8.94 -44.41 -4.75
N THR A 362 -8.23 -43.71 -5.63
CA THR A 362 -7.27 -42.66 -5.29
C THR A 362 -7.70 -41.39 -6.02
N ASP A 363 -7.82 -40.28 -5.30
CA ASP A 363 -8.10 -38.97 -5.91
C ASP A 363 -6.80 -38.27 -6.38
N ASN A 364 -6.91 -37.11 -7.02
CA ASN A 364 -5.73 -36.34 -7.49
C ASN A 364 -4.84 -35.77 -6.37
N ASN A 365 -5.27 -35.91 -5.11
CA ASN A 365 -4.54 -35.48 -3.92
C ASN A 365 -3.95 -36.67 -3.14
N ASP A 366 -3.96 -37.86 -3.73
CA ASP A 366 -3.50 -39.11 -3.12
C ASP A 366 -4.29 -39.56 -1.88
N ASN A 367 -5.50 -39.02 -1.67
CA ASN A 367 -6.43 -39.59 -0.70
C ASN A 367 -7.01 -40.89 -1.26
N THR A 368 -7.22 -41.88 -0.39
CA THR A 368 -7.77 -43.17 -0.77
C THR A 368 -9.03 -43.54 0.00
N ASP A 369 -9.87 -44.34 -0.64
CA ASP A 369 -10.99 -45.04 -0.02
C ASP A 369 -11.14 -46.44 -0.65
N SER A 370 -11.74 -47.38 0.08
CA SER A 370 -11.92 -48.76 -0.39
C SER A 370 -13.20 -49.38 0.15
N THR A 371 -13.88 -50.17 -0.67
CA THR A 371 -15.02 -50.99 -0.26
C THR A 371 -14.89 -52.40 -0.81
N SER A 372 -15.50 -53.37 -0.14
CA SER A 372 -15.53 -54.76 -0.60
C SER A 372 -16.88 -55.40 -0.33
N ILE A 373 -17.28 -56.31 -1.21
CA ILE A 373 -18.44 -57.17 -1.05
C ILE A 373 -18.05 -58.62 -1.34
N THR A 374 -18.84 -59.56 -0.83
CA THR A 374 -18.76 -60.98 -1.18
C THR A 374 -19.97 -61.35 -2.01
N VAL A 375 -19.80 -62.19 -3.03
CA VAL A 375 -20.89 -62.79 -3.80
C VAL A 375 -20.68 -64.27 -3.97
N HIS A 376 -21.76 -65.04 -4.11
CA HIS A 376 -21.72 -66.48 -4.27
C HIS A 376 -22.05 -66.87 -5.71
N ILE A 377 -21.25 -67.75 -6.31
CA ILE A 377 -21.45 -68.19 -7.70
C ILE A 377 -22.06 -69.58 -7.68
N SER A 378 -23.24 -69.74 -8.28
CA SER A 378 -23.97 -71.01 -8.33
C SER A 378 -24.86 -71.08 -9.56
N PHE A 379 -24.40 -71.75 -10.61
CA PHE A 379 -25.14 -71.95 -11.86
C PHE A 379 -25.04 -73.36 -12.43
#